data_AF-A0A1Y5EK61-F1
#
_entry.id   AF-A0A1Y5EK61-F1
#
_cell.length_a   1.000
_cell.length_b   1.000
_cell.length_c   1.000
_cell.angle_alpha   90.00
_cell.angle_beta   90.00
_cell.angle_gamma   90.00
#
_symmetry.space_group_name_H-M   'P 1'
#
loop_
_entity.id
_entity.type
_entity.pdbx_description
1 polymer ?
#
loop_
_entity_poly.entity_id
_entity_poly.type
_entity_poly.pdbx_seq_one_letter_code
_entity_poly.pdbx_strand_id
1 'polypeptide(L)'
;MLTMLISLLLASAILFYFYQRNKNSSKSNHAHPTRAPLSQQQRLQAIITSGKYWGLKISPLNKTACCSAVSALQNKQFPINSVPSLPLQNCTQENCQCKHSGLTEKRKPASQRRQHNDRRENVRFEEVSDRRSHSDRRSGIWTNHE
;
A
#
# COMPACT_ATOMS: atom_id res chain seq x y z
N MET A 1 4.47 -0.23 -63.11
CA MET A 1 5.10 -1.35 -62.39
C MET A 1 5.64 -0.93 -61.03
N LEU A 2 6.55 0.05 -60.94
CA LEU A 2 7.09 0.54 -59.66
C LEU A 2 6.02 1.04 -58.68
N THR A 3 5.05 1.82 -59.17
CA THR A 3 3.92 2.35 -58.38
C THR A 3 2.99 1.25 -57.84
N MET A 4 2.85 0.15 -58.58
CA MET A 4 2.06 -1.02 -58.16
C MET A 4 2.78 -1.85 -57.10
N LEU A 5 4.11 -1.88 -57.12
CA LEU A 5 4.90 -2.53 -56.08
C LEU A 5 4.89 -1.72 -54.78
N ILE A 6 4.97 -0.38 -54.88
CA ILE A 6 4.90 0.51 -53.71
C ILE A 6 3.54 0.42 -53.02
N SER A 7 2.44 0.40 -53.78
CA SER A 7 1.09 0.27 -53.19
C SER A 7 0.88 -1.06 -52.47
N LEU A 8 1.42 -2.16 -53.01
CA LEU A 8 1.39 -3.49 -52.39
C LEU A 8 2.18 -3.55 -51.07
N LEU A 9 3.36 -2.91 -51.03
CA LEU A 9 4.16 -2.83 -49.81
C LEU A 9 3.49 -1.98 -48.73
N LEU A 10 2.88 -0.85 -49.09
CA LEU A 10 2.13 -0.03 -48.14
C LEU A 10 0.91 -0.77 -47.58
N ALA A 11 0.15 -1.45 -48.45
CA ALA A 11 -1.02 -2.23 -48.02
C ALA A 11 -0.64 -3.36 -47.06
N SER A 12 0.44 -4.10 -47.34
CA SER A 12 0.93 -5.17 -46.46
C SER A 12 1.45 -4.65 -45.12
N ALA A 13 2.16 -3.51 -45.11
CA ALA A 13 2.62 -2.86 -43.88
C ALA A 13 1.46 -2.38 -43.00
N ILE A 14 0.41 -1.82 -43.60
CA ILE A 14 -0.82 -1.40 -42.89
C ILE A 14 -1.53 -2.62 -42.28
N LEU A 15 -1.71 -3.70 -43.05
CA LEU A 15 -2.29 -4.94 -42.56
C LEU A 15 -1.50 -5.54 -41.40
N PHE A 16 -0.17 -5.55 -41.51
CA PHE A 16 0.72 -6.04 -40.45
C PHE A 16 0.63 -5.16 -39.19
N TYR A 17 0.57 -3.84 -39.33
CA TYR A 17 0.39 -2.90 -38.22
C TYR A 17 -0.93 -3.13 -37.48
N PHE A 18 -2.05 -3.28 -38.20
CA PHE A 18 -3.36 -3.57 -37.60
C PHE A 18 -3.39 -4.96 -36.94
N TYR A 19 -2.75 -5.97 -37.53
CA TYR A 19 -2.63 -7.30 -36.93
C TYR A 19 -1.85 -7.27 -35.61
N GLN A 20 -0.72 -6.55 -35.56
CA GLN A 20 0.04 -6.38 -34.33
C GLN A 20 -0.74 -5.59 -33.27
N ARG A 21 -1.46 -4.53 -33.67
CA ARG A 21 -2.30 -3.75 -32.76
C ARG A 21 -3.41 -4.61 -32.15
N ASN A 22 -4.07 -5.47 -32.95
CA ASN A 22 -5.11 -6.37 -32.46
C ASN A 22 -4.53 -7.43 -31.50
N LYS A 23 -3.38 -8.02 -31.83
CA LYS A 23 -2.69 -9.00 -30.96
C LYS A 23 -2.25 -8.38 -29.62
N ASN A 24 -1.82 -7.12 -29.63
CA ASN A 24 -1.47 -6.38 -28.42
C ASN A 24 -2.69 -5.92 -27.61
N SER A 25 -3.83 -5.67 -28.28
CA SER A 25 -5.10 -5.34 -27.62
C SER A 25 -5.74 -6.54 -26.92
N SER A 26 -5.47 -7.76 -27.38
CA SER A 26 -6.00 -9.00 -26.78
C SER A 26 -5.31 -9.43 -25.47
N LYS A 27 -4.35 -8.65 -24.94
CA LYS A 27 -3.63 -8.98 -23.70
C LYS A 27 -4.20 -8.35 -22.41
N SER A 28 -5.38 -7.71 -22.42
CA SER A 28 -6.01 -7.22 -21.18
C SER A 28 -7.40 -7.77 -20.92
N ASN A 29 -7.63 -9.06 -21.17
CA ASN A 29 -8.72 -9.77 -20.51
C ASN A 29 -8.11 -10.71 -19.48
N HIS A 30 -7.54 -10.13 -18.42
CA HIS A 30 -7.52 -10.84 -17.15
C HIS A 30 -8.97 -10.96 -16.69
N ALA A 31 -9.66 -11.97 -17.21
CA ALA A 31 -10.84 -12.51 -16.56
C ALA A 31 -10.39 -12.80 -15.12
N HIS A 32 -10.83 -11.96 -14.17
CA HIS A 32 -10.67 -12.27 -12.78
C HIS A 32 -11.35 -13.63 -12.59
N PRO A 33 -10.62 -14.71 -12.26
CA PRO A 33 -11.29 -15.96 -11.95
C PRO A 33 -12.26 -15.63 -10.82
N THR A 34 -13.53 -15.97 -11.00
CA THR A 34 -14.58 -15.94 -9.98
C THR A 34 -14.21 -16.96 -8.91
N ARG A 35 -13.15 -16.65 -8.16
CA ARG A 35 -12.75 -17.38 -6.97
C ARG A 35 -13.88 -17.16 -5.98
N ALA A 36 -14.34 -18.26 -5.38
CA ALA A 36 -15.26 -18.23 -4.26
C ALA A 36 -14.83 -17.13 -3.27
N PRO A 37 -15.77 -16.41 -2.64
CA PRO A 37 -15.43 -15.29 -1.79
C PRO A 37 -14.52 -15.77 -0.65
N LEU A 38 -13.23 -15.44 -0.76
CA LEU A 38 -12.24 -15.73 0.29
C LEU A 38 -12.74 -15.19 1.62
N SER A 39 -12.57 -15.97 2.67
CA SER A 39 -12.89 -15.52 4.03
C SER A 39 -12.10 -14.26 4.35
N GLN A 40 -12.63 -13.43 5.25
CA GLN A 40 -11.99 -12.17 5.63
C GLN A 40 -10.58 -12.39 6.20
N GLN A 41 -10.37 -13.50 6.90
CA GLN A 41 -9.08 -13.94 7.43
C GLN A 41 -8.12 -14.36 6.31
N GLN A 42 -8.59 -15.11 5.30
CA GLN A 42 -7.78 -15.47 4.14
C GLN A 42 -7.34 -14.24 3.35
N ARG A 43 -8.21 -13.25 3.21
CA ARG A 43 -7.86 -11.97 2.57
C ARG A 43 -6.80 -11.22 3.36
N LEU A 44 -6.91 -11.17 4.69
CA LEU A 44 -5.90 -10.57 5.55
C LEU A 44 -4.54 -11.27 5.37
N GLN A 45 -4.53 -12.61 5.40
CA GLN A 45 -3.31 -13.38 5.19
C GLN A 45 -2.70 -13.14 3.81
N ALA A 46 -3.50 -13.09 2.75
CA ALA A 46 -3.02 -12.76 1.41
C ALA A 46 -2.37 -11.36 1.33
N ILE A 47 -2.89 -10.38 2.08
CA ILE A 47 -2.30 -9.05 2.15
C ILE A 47 -0.96 -9.10 2.90
N ILE A 48 -0.89 -9.81 4.03
CA ILE A 48 0.32 -9.96 4.83
C ILE A 48 1.42 -10.66 4.02
N THR A 49 1.10 -11.80 3.40
CA THR A 49 2.08 -12.61 2.64
C THR A 49 2.54 -11.94 1.35
N SER A 50 1.78 -10.99 0.81
CA SER A 50 2.17 -10.26 -0.40
C SER A 50 3.45 -9.43 -0.25
N GLY A 51 3.84 -9.06 0.99
CA GLY A 51 5.01 -8.20 1.26
C GLY A 51 4.92 -6.78 0.68
N LYS A 52 3.80 -6.41 0.05
CA LYS A 52 3.62 -5.14 -0.66
C LYS A 52 3.27 -3.97 0.25
N TYR A 53 2.81 -4.26 1.46
CA TYR A 53 2.22 -3.29 2.38
C TYR A 53 3.04 -3.24 3.67
N TRP A 54 3.28 -2.04 4.21
CA TRP A 54 3.98 -1.86 5.50
C TRP A 54 3.00 -1.87 6.67
N GLY A 55 1.73 -1.58 6.40
CA GLY A 55 0.69 -1.48 7.42
C GLY A 55 -0.68 -1.71 6.82
N LEU A 56 -1.67 -1.70 7.70
CA LEU A 56 -3.06 -1.99 7.38
C LEU A 56 -3.95 -0.91 7.99
N LYS A 57 -5.06 -0.60 7.34
CA LYS A 57 -6.17 0.14 7.92
C LYS A 57 -7.47 -0.61 7.69
N ILE A 58 -8.42 -0.45 8.59
CA ILE A 58 -9.78 -0.96 8.39
C ILE A 58 -10.56 0.09 7.63
N SER A 59 -11.25 -0.30 6.57
CA SER A 59 -12.09 0.59 5.79
C SER A 59 -13.44 -0.06 5.53
N PRO A 60 -14.53 0.73 5.49
CA PRO A 60 -15.82 0.24 5.05
C PRO A 60 -15.76 -0.20 3.59
N LEU A 61 -16.44 -1.31 3.26
CA LEU A 61 -16.72 -1.63 1.85
C LEU A 61 -17.77 -0.68 1.29
N ASN A 62 -18.82 -0.40 2.07
CA ASN A 62 -19.87 0.59 1.79
C ASN A 62 -19.95 1.60 2.94
N LYS A 63 -20.16 2.89 2.63
CA LYS A 63 -20.18 3.99 3.61
C LYS A 63 -21.13 3.75 4.81
N THR A 64 -22.18 2.96 4.62
CA THR A 64 -23.24 2.70 5.60
C THR A 64 -23.18 1.30 6.24
N ALA A 65 -22.26 0.42 5.81
CA ALA A 65 -22.30 -1.01 6.16
C ALA A 65 -21.17 -1.49 7.10
N CYS A 66 -20.39 -0.57 7.69
CA CYS A 66 -19.47 -0.94 8.76
C CYS A 66 -20.11 -0.77 10.14
N CYS A 67 -19.65 -1.56 11.11
CA CYS A 67 -20.05 -1.38 12.50
C CYS A 67 -19.52 -0.06 13.08
N SER A 68 -20.23 0.45 14.09
CA SER A 68 -19.86 1.68 14.82
C SER A 68 -18.45 1.62 15.41
N ALA A 69 -18.01 0.43 15.84
CA ALA A 69 -16.66 0.20 16.34
C ALA A 69 -15.56 0.55 15.31
N VAL A 70 -15.80 0.37 14.01
CA VAL A 70 -14.84 0.76 12.96
C VAL A 70 -14.84 2.25 12.71
N SER A 71 -15.95 2.96 12.95
CA SER A 71 -15.99 4.42 12.86
C SER A 71 -15.02 5.07 13.86
N ALA A 72 -14.91 4.52 15.07
CA ALA A 72 -13.91 4.97 16.06
C ALA A 72 -12.46 4.69 15.63
N LEU A 73 -12.24 3.71 14.76
CA LEU A 73 -10.93 3.35 14.22
C LEU A 73 -10.67 3.97 12.83
N GLN A 74 -11.56 4.83 12.37
CA GLN A 74 -11.46 5.48 11.07
C GLN A 74 -10.16 6.30 11.01
N ASN A 75 -9.35 6.03 9.99
CA ASN A 75 -8.00 6.59 9.79
C ASN A 75 -6.88 6.04 10.67
N LYS A 76 -7.17 5.12 11.61
CA LYS A 76 -6.11 4.46 12.37
C LYS A 76 -5.31 3.51 11.48
N GLN A 77 -4.00 3.61 11.57
CA GLN A 77 -3.05 2.77 10.84
C GLN A 77 -2.46 1.78 11.82
N PHE A 78 -2.45 0.51 11.44
CA PHE A 78 -1.90 -0.57 12.23
C PHE A 78 -0.64 -1.09 11.54
N PRO A 79 0.45 -1.32 12.30
CA PRO A 79 1.54 -2.18 11.86
C PRO A 79 1.00 -3.53 11.38
N ILE A 80 1.65 -4.11 10.37
CA ILE A 80 1.16 -5.31 9.67
C ILE A 80 0.88 -6.51 10.61
N ASN A 81 1.63 -6.61 11.71
CA ASN A 81 1.51 -7.70 12.70
C ASN A 81 0.54 -7.42 13.85
N SER A 82 -0.08 -6.23 13.88
CA SER A 82 -0.87 -5.75 15.03
C SER A 82 -2.30 -5.34 14.67
N VAL A 83 -2.73 -5.65 13.44
CA VAL A 83 -4.09 -5.32 13.02
C VAL A 83 -5.08 -6.23 13.75
N PRO A 84 -6.20 -5.71 14.27
CA PRO A 84 -7.23 -6.56 14.83
C PRO A 84 -7.88 -7.40 13.72
N SER A 85 -8.25 -8.62 14.09
CA SER A 85 -9.08 -9.48 13.25
C SER A 85 -10.47 -8.86 13.08
N LEU A 86 -11.06 -9.11 11.91
CA LEU A 86 -12.46 -8.78 11.65
C LEU A 86 -13.27 -10.07 11.67
N PRO A 87 -14.52 -10.05 12.16
CA PRO A 87 -15.22 -8.91 12.78
C PRO A 87 -14.62 -8.51 14.14
N LEU A 88 -14.73 -7.22 14.50
CA LEU A 88 -14.29 -6.74 15.81
C LEU A 88 -15.18 -7.32 16.92
N GLN A 89 -14.63 -7.52 18.12
CA GLN A 89 -15.35 -8.06 19.28
C GLN A 89 -16.66 -7.29 19.58
N ASN A 90 -16.69 -5.98 19.34
CA ASN A 90 -17.87 -5.13 19.55
C ASN A 90 -18.60 -4.79 18.24
N CYS A 91 -18.65 -5.72 17.29
CA CYS A 91 -19.38 -5.53 16.03
C CYS A 91 -20.88 -5.78 16.26
N THR A 92 -21.70 -4.73 16.14
CA THR A 92 -23.17 -4.79 16.29
C THR A 92 -23.91 -5.25 15.02
N GLN A 93 -23.20 -5.52 13.94
CA GLN A 93 -23.78 -5.87 12.63
C GLN A 93 -23.74 -7.39 12.44
N GLU A 94 -24.87 -8.00 12.07
CA GLU A 94 -24.97 -9.42 11.72
C GLU A 94 -24.12 -9.76 10.49
N ASN A 95 -24.05 -8.85 9.51
CA ASN A 95 -23.25 -8.99 8.31
C ASN A 95 -22.25 -7.83 8.18
N CYS A 96 -21.10 -7.97 8.82
CA CYS A 96 -20.06 -6.95 8.82
C CYS A 96 -19.37 -6.83 7.45
N GLN A 97 -19.56 -5.71 6.76
CA GLN A 97 -18.92 -5.44 5.47
C GLN A 97 -17.61 -4.62 5.60
N CYS A 98 -16.93 -4.70 6.74
CA CYS A 98 -15.64 -4.03 6.90
C CYS A 98 -14.53 -4.81 6.16
N LYS A 99 -13.47 -4.12 5.71
CA LYS A 99 -12.32 -4.76 5.06
C LYS A 99 -11.00 -4.23 5.58
N HIS A 100 -10.00 -5.11 5.65
CA HIS A 100 -8.61 -4.69 5.73
C HIS A 100 -8.18 -4.12 4.39
N SER A 101 -7.52 -2.97 4.43
CA SER A 101 -6.90 -2.35 3.26
C SER A 101 -5.43 -2.08 3.56
N GLY A 102 -4.57 -2.57 2.67
CA GLY A 102 -3.13 -2.41 2.81
C GLY A 102 -2.68 -0.97 2.57
N LEU A 103 -1.72 -0.52 3.36
CA LEU A 103 -1.02 0.75 3.21
C LEU A 103 0.31 0.49 2.51
N THR A 104 0.46 1.02 1.30
CA THR A 104 1.70 0.93 0.53
C THR A 104 2.72 1.93 1.07
N GLU A 105 4.00 1.58 1.01
CA GLU A 105 5.07 2.51 1.38
C GLU A 105 5.11 3.63 0.33
N LYS A 106 5.03 4.88 0.80
CA LYS A 106 5.08 6.06 -0.08
C LYS A 106 6.52 6.52 -0.29
N ARG A 107 7.43 6.16 0.61
CA ARG A 107 8.85 6.45 0.48
C ARG A 107 9.42 5.59 -0.65
N LYS A 108 9.98 6.24 -1.67
CA LYS A 108 10.70 5.50 -2.72
C LYS A 108 12.08 5.14 -2.14
N PRO A 109 12.46 3.85 -2.09
CA PRO A 109 13.78 3.46 -1.58
C PRO A 109 14.90 4.11 -2.42
N ALA A 110 14.69 4.28 -3.73
CA ALA A 110 15.62 4.98 -4.62
C ALA A 110 15.82 6.48 -4.27
N SER A 111 14.87 7.12 -3.59
CA SER A 111 14.98 8.52 -3.13
C SER A 111 15.35 8.61 -1.65
N GLN A 112 15.72 7.50 -1.01
CA GLN A 112 16.17 7.53 0.37
C GLN A 112 17.52 8.23 0.44
N ARG A 113 17.52 9.46 0.98
CA ARG A 113 18.74 10.28 1.10
C ARG A 113 19.85 9.60 1.92
N ARG A 114 19.48 8.70 2.83
CA ARG A 114 20.41 7.96 3.69
C ARG A 114 20.50 6.52 3.20
N GLN A 115 21.61 6.17 2.57
CA GLN A 115 21.85 4.81 2.06
C GLN A 115 22.53 3.89 3.08
N HIS A 116 23.14 4.46 4.11
CA HIS A 116 23.91 3.73 5.12
C HIS A 116 23.43 4.09 6.53
N ASN A 117 23.67 3.16 7.47
CA ASN A 117 23.47 3.41 8.90
C ASN A 117 24.32 4.62 9.34
N ASP A 118 23.81 5.37 10.32
CA ASP A 118 24.50 6.55 10.84
C ASP A 118 25.84 6.12 11.47
N ARG A 119 26.96 6.65 10.99
CA ARG A 119 28.29 6.33 11.54
C ARG A 119 28.49 6.86 12.96
N ARG A 120 27.53 7.61 13.52
CA ARG A 120 27.60 8.14 14.89
C ARG A 120 27.92 7.09 15.94
N GLU A 121 27.44 5.86 15.80
CA GLU A 121 27.77 4.78 16.74
C GLU A 121 29.27 4.46 16.74
N ASN A 122 29.95 4.61 15.59
CA ASN A 122 31.39 4.35 15.46
C ASN A 122 32.28 5.56 15.74
N VAL A 123 31.71 6.76 15.92
CA VAL A 123 32.46 8.03 16.10
C VAL A 123 32.24 8.63 17.49
N ARG A 124 31.26 8.15 18.25
CA ARG A 124 31.06 8.57 19.64
C ARG A 124 32.05 7.84 20.55
N PHE A 125 32.97 8.62 21.12
CA PHE A 125 33.88 8.21 22.18
C PHE A 125 33.29 8.44 23.59
N GLU A 126 32.03 8.86 23.69
CA GLU A 126 31.37 9.08 24.98
C GLU A 126 30.89 7.72 25.54
N GLU A 127 31.32 7.34 26.75
CA GLU A 127 30.79 6.16 27.48
C GLU A 127 29.33 6.33 27.93
N VAL A 128 28.81 7.56 27.82
CA VAL A 128 27.47 7.94 28.27
C VAL A 128 26.44 7.62 27.18
N SER A 129 25.31 7.03 27.58
CA SER A 129 24.17 6.78 26.70
C SER A 129 23.75 8.02 25.90
N ASP A 130 23.31 7.85 24.65
CA ASP A 130 22.97 8.94 23.73
C ASP A 130 22.18 10.04 24.45
N ARG A 131 22.62 11.31 24.37
CA ARG A 131 21.95 12.45 25.03
C ARG A 131 20.47 12.59 24.66
N ARG A 132 20.02 11.92 23.59
CA ARG A 132 18.62 11.84 23.13
C ARG A 132 17.78 10.79 23.86
N SER A 133 18.40 9.89 24.62
CA SER A 133 17.75 8.89 25.47
C SER A 133 17.25 9.48 26.78
N HIS A 134 17.75 10.65 27.18
CA HIS A 134 17.26 11.33 28.36
C HIS A 134 15.87 11.92 28.12
N SER A 135 15.03 11.78 29.15
CA SER A 135 13.67 12.30 29.24
C SER A 135 13.58 13.83 29.24
N ASP A 136 14.70 14.56 29.21
CA ASP A 136 14.72 16.03 29.21
C ASP A 136 14.36 16.59 27.83
N ARG A 137 13.11 16.35 27.43
CA ARG A 137 12.41 17.14 26.43
C ARG A 137 11.40 18.00 27.15
N ARG A 138 11.90 19.11 27.72
CA ARG A 138 11.11 20.22 28.29
C ARG A 138 10.37 19.86 29.57
N SER A 139 11.09 19.68 30.67
CA SER A 139 10.56 20.08 31.97
C SER A 139 10.39 21.61 31.93
N GLY A 140 9.17 22.08 32.17
CA GLY A 140 8.72 23.42 31.81
C GLY A 140 9.50 24.56 32.47
N ILE A 141 9.47 25.70 31.78
CA ILE A 141 9.13 27.05 32.28
C ILE A 141 9.49 28.01 31.13
N TRP A 142 8.51 28.34 30.30
CA TRP A 142 8.52 29.59 29.55
C TRP A 142 7.86 30.62 30.47
N THR A 143 8.64 31.30 31.31
CA THR A 143 8.18 32.56 31.91
C THR A 143 8.31 33.62 30.85
N ASN A 144 7.17 34.07 30.31
CA ASN A 144 7.13 35.29 29.54
C ASN A 144 7.55 36.43 30.48
N HIS A 145 8.61 37.15 30.14
CA HIS A 145 8.91 38.42 30.78
C HIS A 145 8.03 39.48 30.13
N GLU A 146 7.12 40.05 30.91
CA GLU A 146 6.43 41.31 30.61
C GLU A 146 7.41 42.49 30.71
#